data_AF-A0A0M1JGR5-F1
#
_entry.id   AF-A0A0M1JGR5-F1
#
_cell.length_a   1.000
_cell.length_b   1.000
_cell.length_c   1.000
_cell.angle_alpha   90.00
_cell.angle_beta   90.00
_cell.angle_gamma   90.00
#
_symmetry.space_group_name_H-M   'P 1'
#
loop_
_entity.id
_entity.type
_entity.pdbx_description
1 polymer ?
#
loop_
_entity_poly.entity_id
_entity_poly.type
_entity_poly.pdbx_seq_one_letter_code
_entity_poly.pdbx_strand_id
1 'polypeptide(L)'
;MTNVSIDLDLLIDTGAVLPSISRDTFEKLGFNITSRVDVELGDGTTKVFDTCIACFSWHERIAASQTLILDYGVEGVIGQVILEQMDVNVHCTSNKIYPAHPAIAYPYLKFK
;
A
#
# COMPACT_ATOMS: atom_id res chain seq x y z
N MET A 1 -2.64 -18.58 14.84
CA MET A 1 -3.33 -17.63 13.95
C MET A 1 -2.93 -17.99 12.54
N THR A 2 -3.87 -18.42 11.69
CA THR A 2 -3.60 -18.61 10.27
C THR A 2 -3.33 -17.24 9.66
N ASN A 3 -2.15 -17.05 9.08
CA ASN A 3 -1.86 -15.85 8.29
C ASN A 3 -2.81 -15.86 7.09
N VAL A 4 -3.81 -14.99 7.10
CA VAL A 4 -4.71 -14.80 5.95
C VAL A 4 -4.01 -13.84 5.00
N SER A 5 -3.68 -14.34 3.82
CA SER A 5 -3.21 -13.54 2.68
C SER A 5 -4.15 -13.74 1.51
N ILE A 6 -4.36 -12.70 0.71
CA ILE A 6 -5.16 -12.75 -0.51
C ILE A 6 -4.40 -12.07 -1.63
N ASP A 7 -4.54 -12.60 -2.84
CA ASP A 7 -4.03 -11.95 -4.04
C ASP A 7 -5.02 -10.87 -4.49
N LEU A 8 -4.50 -9.70 -4.86
CA LEU A 8 -5.28 -8.53 -5.25
C LEU A 8 -4.64 -7.86 -6.46
N ASP A 9 -5.48 -7.43 -7.39
CA ASP A 9 -5.10 -6.45 -8.40
C ASP A 9 -5.36 -5.05 -7.82
N LEU A 10 -4.30 -4.23 -7.81
CA LEU A 10 -4.33 -2.87 -7.28
C LEU A 10 -3.71 -1.92 -8.30
N LEU A 11 -4.22 -0.70 -8.36
CA LEU A 11 -3.67 0.34 -9.23
C LEU A 11 -2.37 0.90 -8.65
N ILE A 12 -1.33 1.04 -9.47
CA ILE A 12 -0.12 1.77 -9.07
C ILE A 12 -0.39 3.26 -9.24
N ASP A 13 -0.41 4.00 -8.14
CA ASP A 13 -0.65 5.45 -8.14
C ASP A 13 0.51 6.16 -7.44
N THR A 14 1.44 6.70 -8.23
CA THR A 14 2.59 7.47 -7.71
C THR A 14 2.19 8.83 -7.15
N GLY A 15 0.95 9.29 -7.38
CA GLY A 15 0.39 10.50 -6.76
C GLY A 15 -0.22 10.25 -5.39
N ALA A 16 -0.52 8.99 -5.04
CA ALA A 16 -1.00 8.61 -3.72
C ALA A 16 0.18 8.37 -2.77
N VAL A 17 0.13 8.97 -1.57
CA VAL A 17 1.16 8.74 -0.54
C VAL A 17 0.98 7.37 0.12
N LEU A 18 -0.22 7.12 0.65
CA LEU A 18 -0.57 5.89 1.35
C LEU A 18 -1.23 4.89 0.38
N PRO A 19 -1.04 3.57 0.58
CA PRO A 19 -1.84 2.58 -0.11
C PRO A 19 -3.29 2.59 0.40
N SER A 20 -4.18 1.98 -0.39
CA SER A 20 -5.58 1.82 -0.04
C SER A 20 -6.13 0.47 -0.49
N ILE A 21 -7.14 -0.01 0.23
CA ILE A 21 -7.90 -1.23 -0.12
C ILE A 21 -9.39 -0.96 0.03
N SER A 22 -10.23 -1.71 -0.68
CA SER A 22 -11.67 -1.65 -0.50
C SER A 22 -12.10 -2.21 0.86
N ARG A 23 -13.28 -1.81 1.32
CA ARG A 23 -13.89 -2.34 2.54
C ARG A 23 -14.13 -3.86 2.46
N ASP A 24 -14.49 -4.38 1.29
CA ASP A 24 -14.63 -5.82 1.03
C ASP A 24 -13.34 -6.59 1.36
N THR A 25 -12.20 -6.04 0.90
CA THR A 25 -10.88 -6.63 1.09
C THR A 25 -10.45 -6.58 2.55
N PHE A 26 -10.67 -5.43 3.20
CA PHE A 26 -10.42 -5.26 4.63
C PHE A 26 -11.20 -6.27 5.49
N GLU A 27 -12.49 -6.45 5.22
CA GLU A 27 -13.36 -7.38 5.96
C GLU A 27 -12.95 -8.84 5.73
N LYS A 28 -12.60 -9.22 4.50
CA LYS A 28 -12.09 -10.57 4.17
C LYS A 28 -10.79 -10.91 4.91
N LEU A 29 -9.90 -9.93 5.09
CA LEU A 29 -8.64 -10.10 5.81
C LEU A 29 -8.82 -10.10 7.34
N GLY A 30 -9.97 -9.62 7.84
CA GLY A 30 -10.27 -9.61 9.28
C GLY A 30 -9.37 -8.68 10.09
N PHE A 31 -8.88 -7.60 9.46
CA PHE A 31 -8.07 -6.59 10.14
C PHE A 31 -8.91 -5.74 11.10
N ASN A 32 -8.22 -5.05 12.01
CA ASN A 32 -8.82 -4.04 12.86
C ASN A 32 -8.55 -2.66 12.28
N ILE A 33 -9.51 -1.75 12.43
CA ILE A 33 -9.28 -0.32 12.23
C ILE A 33 -8.28 0.13 13.31
N THR A 34 -7.20 0.77 12.89
CA THR A 34 -6.14 1.25 13.77
C THR A 34 -6.24 2.74 14.06
N SER A 35 -6.78 3.53 13.14
CA SER A 35 -6.99 4.97 13.33
C SER A 35 -7.93 5.55 12.26
N ARG A 36 -8.15 6.86 12.33
CA ARG A 36 -8.76 7.67 11.26
C ARG A 36 -7.83 8.82 10.91
N VAL A 37 -7.75 9.16 9.62
CA VAL A 37 -6.88 10.24 9.13
C VAL A 37 -7.62 11.12 8.13
N ASP A 38 -7.32 12.42 8.16
CA ASP A 38 -7.70 13.38 7.13
C ASP A 38 -6.78 13.22 5.91
N VAL A 39 -7.37 13.10 4.72
CA VAL A 39 -6.65 12.93 3.45
C VAL A 39 -7.14 13.97 2.46
N GLU A 40 -6.21 14.73 1.89
CA GLU A 40 -6.46 15.59 0.73
C GLU A 40 -6.42 14.73 -0.54
N LEU A 41 -7.51 14.78 -1.32
CA LEU A 41 -7.65 14.06 -2.58
C LEU A 41 -7.12 14.87 -3.75
N GLY A 42 -6.96 14.23 -4.91
CA GLY A 42 -6.45 14.88 -6.12
C GLY A 42 -7.31 16.05 -6.65
N ASP A 43 -8.56 16.18 -6.19
CA ASP A 43 -9.45 17.32 -6.50
C ASP A 43 -9.36 18.46 -5.46
N GLY A 44 -8.46 18.34 -4.49
CA GLY A 44 -8.26 19.29 -3.39
C GLY A 44 -9.28 19.17 -2.25
N THR A 45 -10.21 18.20 -2.31
CA THR A 45 -11.14 17.96 -1.21
C THR A 45 -10.47 17.16 -0.10
N THR A 46 -10.80 17.46 1.16
CA THR A 46 -10.35 16.68 2.32
C THR A 46 -11.46 15.73 2.77
N LYS A 47 -11.10 14.46 3.01
CA LYS A 47 -12.01 13.44 3.56
C LYS A 47 -11.33 12.67 4.68
N VAL A 48 -12.15 12.19 5.63
CA VAL A 48 -11.70 11.30 6.72
C VAL A 48 -11.84 9.86 6.26
N PHE A 49 -10.78 9.07 6.43
CA PHE A 49 -10.80 7.63 6.16
C PHE A 49 -10.45 6.83 7.42
N ASP A 50 -11.09 5.67 7.59
CA ASP A 50 -10.57 4.64 8.49
C ASP A 50 -9.27 4.07 7.91
N THR A 51 -8.36 3.66 8.78
CA THR A 51 -7.09 3.04 8.37
C THR A 51 -6.83 1.74 9.10
N CYS A 52 -6.04 0.85 8.50
CA CYS A 52 -5.43 -0.30 9.17
C CYS A 52 -3.90 -0.32 8.92
N ILE A 53 -3.17 -1.23 9.57
CA ILE A 53 -1.81 -1.58 9.17
C ILE A 53 -1.89 -2.85 8.33
N ALA A 54 -1.41 -2.79 7.09
CA ALA A 54 -1.37 -3.95 6.19
C ALA A 54 0.06 -4.20 5.69
N CYS A 55 0.37 -5.48 5.48
CA CYS A 55 1.59 -5.93 4.83
C CYS A 55 1.27 -6.28 3.38
N PHE A 56 2.07 -5.77 2.46
CA PHE A 56 1.98 -6.03 1.03
C PHE A 56 3.20 -6.85 0.62
N SER A 57 2.99 -7.82 -0.28
CA SER A 57 4.06 -8.64 -0.83
C SER A 57 3.99 -8.65 -2.35
N TRP A 58 5.14 -8.46 -3.00
CA TRP A 58 5.29 -8.57 -4.44
C TRP A 58 6.65 -9.20 -4.76
N HIS A 59 6.66 -10.38 -5.39
CA HIS A 59 7.85 -11.25 -5.48
C HIS A 59 8.48 -11.49 -4.10
N GLU A 60 9.80 -11.38 -3.95
CA GLU A 60 10.51 -11.47 -2.67
C GLU A 60 10.43 -10.20 -1.79
N ARG A 61 9.71 -9.15 -2.21
CA ARG A 61 9.65 -7.85 -1.52
C ARG A 61 8.43 -7.75 -0.62
N ILE A 62 8.62 -7.22 0.57
CA ILE A 62 7.57 -7.02 1.57
C ILE A 62 7.65 -5.58 2.08
N ALA A 63 6.50 -4.92 2.17
CA ALA A 63 6.34 -3.58 2.73
C ALA A 63 5.16 -3.57 3.70
N ALA A 64 5.20 -2.70 4.70
CA ALA A 64 4.12 -2.52 5.65
C ALA A 64 3.83 -1.03 5.81
N SER A 65 2.56 -0.67 5.71
CA SER A 65 2.13 0.72 5.80
C SER A 65 0.76 0.84 6.46
N GLN A 66 0.53 2.03 7.02
CA GLN A 66 -0.83 2.50 7.22
C GLN A 66 -1.55 2.53 5.86
N THR A 67 -2.73 1.93 5.82
CA THR A 67 -3.51 1.69 4.59
C THR A 67 -4.90 2.26 4.78
N LEU A 68 -5.35 3.05 3.81
CA LEU A 68 -6.70 3.63 3.81
C LEU A 68 -7.74 2.56 3.48
N ILE A 69 -8.87 2.59 4.18
CA ILE A 69 -10.01 1.72 3.91
C ILE A 69 -11.04 2.52 3.11
N LEU A 70 -11.14 2.23 1.81
CA LEU A 70 -12.09 2.85 0.90
C LEU A 70 -13.48 2.25 1.06
N ASP A 71 -14.45 2.82 0.34
CA ASP A 71 -15.80 2.26 0.28
C ASP A 71 -15.83 0.92 -0.49
N TYR A 72 -16.95 0.22 -0.40
CA TYR A 72 -17.18 -1.05 -1.09
C TYR A 72 -17.03 -0.91 -2.61
N GLY A 73 -16.41 -1.90 -3.25
CA GLY A 73 -16.22 -1.94 -4.71
C GLY A 73 -15.28 -0.89 -5.30
N VAL A 74 -14.65 -0.03 -4.50
CA VAL A 74 -13.66 0.95 -4.98
C VAL A 74 -12.31 0.26 -5.19
N GLU A 75 -11.68 0.51 -6.35
CA GLU A 75 -10.35 0.00 -6.64
C GLU A 75 -9.32 0.56 -5.64
N GLY A 76 -8.56 -0.34 -5.01
CA GLY A 76 -7.47 0.05 -4.11
C GLY A 76 -6.21 0.42 -4.90
N VAL A 77 -5.34 1.20 -4.26
CA VAL A 77 -4.10 1.67 -4.88
C VAL A 77 -2.86 1.31 -4.06
N ILE A 78 -1.75 1.14 -4.76
CA ILE A 78 -0.40 1.09 -4.19
C ILE A 78 0.22 2.48 -4.35
N GLY A 79 0.36 3.17 -3.23
CA GLY A 79 0.97 4.48 -3.14
C GLY A 79 2.49 4.46 -2.95
N GLN A 80 3.07 5.66 -2.94
CA GLN A 80 4.51 5.93 -2.87
C GLN A 80 5.21 5.20 -1.72
N VAL A 81 4.64 5.17 -0.51
CA VAL A 81 5.28 4.53 0.65
C VAL A 81 5.58 3.05 0.39
N ILE A 82 4.65 2.33 -0.22
CA ILE A 82 4.86 0.91 -0.54
C ILE A 82 5.87 0.74 -1.66
N LEU A 83 5.79 1.55 -2.71
CA LEU A 83 6.74 1.52 -3.84
C LEU A 83 8.18 1.77 -3.38
N GLU A 84 8.39 2.75 -2.51
CA GLU A 84 9.70 3.08 -1.95
C GLU A 84 10.22 1.98 -1.03
N GLN A 85 9.39 1.48 -0.11
CA GLN A 85 9.80 0.38 0.79
C GLN A 85 10.15 -0.90 0.01
N MET A 86 9.45 -1.16 -1.09
CA MET A 86 9.75 -2.29 -1.96
C MET A 86 10.93 -2.03 -2.90
N ASP A 87 11.49 -0.81 -2.98
CA ASP A 87 12.60 -0.45 -3.86
C ASP A 87 12.33 -0.84 -5.33
N VAL A 88 11.26 -0.28 -5.89
CA VAL A 88 10.79 -0.56 -7.27
C VAL A 88 10.77 0.71 -8.13
N ASN A 89 11.02 0.51 -9.42
CA ASN A 89 10.83 1.52 -10.44
C ASN A 89 9.48 1.30 -11.16
N VAL A 90 8.75 2.39 -11.37
CA VAL A 90 7.51 2.39 -12.16
C VAL A 90 7.79 3.05 -13.51
N HIS A 91 7.51 2.32 -14.59
CA HIS A 91 7.63 2.82 -15.95
C HIS A 91 6.24 3.01 -16.57
N CYS A 92 5.65 4.17 -16.31
CA CYS A 92 4.25 4.48 -16.64
C CYS A 92 3.90 4.24 -18.12
N THR A 93 4.77 4.65 -19.06
CA THR A 93 4.50 4.52 -20.50
C THR A 93 4.41 3.08 -20.98
N SER A 94 5.11 2.15 -20.31
CA SER A 94 5.10 0.73 -20.67
C SER A 94 4.21 -0.10 -19.75
N ASN A 95 3.56 0.55 -18.78
CA ASN A 95 2.78 -0.07 -17.72
C ASN A 95 3.52 -1.22 -17.02
N LYS A 96 4.79 -0.96 -16.65
CA LYS A 96 5.65 -1.95 -15.99
C LYS A 96 6.14 -1.44 -14.65
N ILE A 97 6.23 -2.37 -13.71
CA ILE A 97 6.93 -2.23 -12.44
C ILE A 97 8.08 -3.25 -12.42
N TYR A 98 9.26 -2.84 -11.96
CA TYR A 98 10.42 -3.72 -11.84
C TYR A 98 11.27 -3.32 -10.64
N PRO A 99 12.01 -4.27 -10.03
CA PRO A 99 12.98 -3.96 -8.99
C PRO A 99 13.96 -2.86 -9.39
N ALA A 100 14.20 -1.89 -8.52
CA ALA A 100 15.26 -0.90 -8.74
C ALA A 100 16.65 -1.53 -8.56
N HIS A 101 16.78 -2.47 -7.62
CA HIS A 101 17.99 -3.27 -7.41
C HIS A 101 17.70 -4.78 -7.41
N PRO A 102 18.65 -5.63 -7.84
CA PRO A 102 18.47 -7.08 -7.86
C PRO A 102 18.29 -7.71 -6.46
N ALA A 103 18.83 -7.06 -5.43
CA ALA A 103 18.75 -7.50 -4.05
C ALA A 103 18.05 -6.44 -3.19
N ILE A 104 17.34 -6.88 -2.17
CA ILE A 104 16.74 -5.98 -1.18
C ILE A 104 17.87 -5.41 -0.33
N ALA A 105 18.15 -4.12 -0.46
CA ALA A 105 19.07 -3.42 0.41
C ALA A 105 18.39 -3.11 1.74
N TYR A 106 18.51 -4.00 2.73
CA TYR A 106 18.12 -3.64 4.10
C TYR A 106 19.13 -2.64 4.66
N PRO A 107 18.73 -1.40 5.04
CA PRO A 107 19.62 -0.51 5.75
C PRO A 107 19.95 -1.14 7.11
N TYR A 108 21.24 -1.43 7.35
CA TYR A 108 21.72 -1.76 8.68
C TYR A 108 21.79 -0.47 9.51
N LEU A 109 20.81 -0.26 10.38
CA LEU A 109 20.88 0.81 11.37
C LEU A 109 21.77 0.37 12.53
N LYS A 110 22.95 1.00 12.65
CA LYS A 110 23.70 1.03 13.90
C LYS A 110 23.20 2.21 14.73
N PHE A 111 22.42 1.93 15.76
CA PHE A 111 22.11 2.92 16.79
C PHE A 111 23.38 3.19 17.61
N LYS A 112 23.66 4.47 17.89
CA LYS A 112 24.68 4.89 18.87
C LYS A 112 24.02 5.03 20.24
#